data_AF-A0A534ABS4-F1
#
_entry.id   AF-A0A534ABS4-F1
#
_cell.length_a   1.000
_cell.length_b   1.000
_cell.length_c   1.000
_cell.angle_alpha   90.00
_cell.angle_beta   90.00
_cell.angle_gamma   90.00
#
_symmetry.space_group_name_H-M   'P 1'
#
loop_
_entity.id
_entity.type
_entity.pdbx_description
1 polymer ?
#
loop_
_entity_poly.entity_id
_entity_poly.type
_entity_poly.pdbx_seq_one_letter_code
_entity_poly.pdbx_strand_id
1 'polypeptide(L)'
;MIGGNQQPYLPLHFLGVAAARQGDCEGAATYWNSAANKRMLGRLNMLRQQEQNALANCKPAAVAQAPVPAPAEPAKPAAVEPAKADTGKPGTIEKSAKASVAGEKPAAPDALVSALQNYMAGRYAAAARIEPAAVPEARARFHAYLVRAASRFMLANTAGEVNLLDAARADVRAARALDARTQPDAATFPPRFRAFYAQTQ
;
A
#
# COMPACT_ATOMS: atom_id res chain seq x y z
N MET A 1 21.48 6.57 -28.88
CA MET A 1 21.38 7.60 -27.81
C MET A 1 20.45 7.06 -26.74
N ILE A 2 21.01 6.61 -25.61
CA ILE A 2 20.22 6.06 -24.49
C ILE A 2 19.72 7.25 -23.68
N GLY A 3 18.47 7.65 -23.89
CA GLY A 3 17.77 8.62 -23.07
C GLY A 3 17.49 8.02 -21.70
N GLY A 4 18.50 8.01 -20.83
CA GLY A 4 18.33 7.65 -19.44
C GLY A 4 17.43 8.68 -18.79
N ASN A 5 16.21 8.28 -18.41
CA ASN A 5 15.36 9.05 -17.52
C ASN A 5 16.01 9.07 -16.13
N GLN A 6 17.05 9.88 -15.96
CA GLN A 6 17.57 10.25 -14.65
C GLN A 6 16.51 11.15 -14.01
N GLN A 7 15.53 10.52 -13.35
CA GLN A 7 14.66 11.28 -12.47
C GLN A 7 15.54 11.96 -11.43
N PRO A 8 15.43 13.29 -11.26
CA PRO A 8 16.26 13.99 -10.30
C PRO A 8 16.02 13.39 -8.92
N TYR A 9 17.10 12.98 -8.25
CA TYR A 9 17.03 12.49 -6.88
C TYR A 9 16.61 13.65 -5.97
N LEU A 10 15.40 13.57 -5.41
CA LEU A 10 14.76 14.62 -4.61
C LEU A 10 14.58 14.14 -3.16
N PRO A 11 15.67 13.90 -2.40
CA PRO A 11 15.58 13.32 -1.07
C PRO A 11 14.72 14.15 -0.11
N LEU A 12 14.83 15.48 -0.19
CA LEU A 12 14.09 16.41 0.67
C LEU A 12 12.59 16.43 0.36
N HIS A 13 12.22 16.26 -0.91
CA HIS A 13 10.81 16.12 -1.31
C HIS A 13 10.18 14.89 -0.64
N PHE A 14 10.83 13.73 -0.76
CA PHE A 14 10.32 12.47 -0.20
C PHE A 14 10.33 12.47 1.33
N LEU A 15 11.31 13.13 1.97
CA LEU A 15 11.32 13.33 3.42
C LEU A 15 10.11 14.15 3.89
N GLY A 16 9.77 15.23 3.19
CA GLY A 16 8.56 16.01 3.50
C GLY A 16 7.27 15.21 3.30
N VAL A 17 7.19 14.38 2.26
CA VAL A 17 6.04 13.48 2.04
C VAL A 17 5.90 12.47 3.18
N ALA A 18 7.02 11.92 3.67
CA ALA A 18 7.01 11.00 4.80
C ALA A 18 6.53 11.69 6.09
N ALA A 19 7.07 12.88 6.40
CA ALA A 19 6.66 13.66 7.56
C ALA A 19 5.15 14.03 7.51
N ALA A 20 4.65 14.49 6.36
CA ALA A 20 3.24 14.81 6.19
C ALA A 20 2.32 13.59 6.38
N ARG A 21 2.74 12.40 5.94
CA ARG A 21 1.99 11.14 6.16
C ARG A 21 1.98 10.69 7.62
N GLN A 22 3.00 11.08 8.39
CA GLN A 22 3.09 10.82 9.83
C GLN A 22 2.30 11.86 10.65
N GLY A 23 1.71 12.88 10.00
CA GLY A 23 1.03 13.99 10.66
C GLY A 23 1.98 15.06 11.20
N ASP A 24 3.28 14.98 10.89
CA ASP A 24 4.27 16.01 11.18
C ASP A 24 4.27 17.07 10.07
N CYS A 25 3.27 17.95 10.12
CA CYS A 25 3.09 19.00 9.12
C CYS A 25 4.20 20.06 9.17
N GLU A 26 4.77 20.30 10.35
CA GLU A 26 5.84 21.28 10.57
C GLU A 26 7.18 20.76 10.03
N GLY A 27 7.52 19.50 10.31
CA GLY A 27 8.66 18.83 9.72
C GLY A 27 8.55 18.76 8.19
N ALA A 28 7.37 18.44 7.67
CA ALA A 28 7.11 18.44 6.23
C ALA A 28 7.36 19.82 5.60
N ALA A 29 6.82 20.89 6.20
CA ALA A 29 7.04 22.26 5.76
C ALA A 29 8.52 22.64 5.82
N THR A 30 9.26 22.18 6.82
CA THR A 30 10.71 22.41 6.98
C THR A 30 11.51 21.80 5.83
N TYR A 31 11.26 20.51 5.51
CA TYR A 31 11.95 19.84 4.40
C TYR A 31 11.64 20.50 3.05
N TRP A 32 10.37 20.84 2.81
CA TRP A 32 9.94 21.46 1.56
C TRP A 32 10.40 22.91 1.41
N ASN A 33 10.54 23.66 2.51
CA ASN A 33 11.02 25.04 2.47
C ASN A 33 12.52 25.20 2.32
N SER A 34 13.29 24.12 2.43
CA SER A 34 14.74 24.15 2.28
C SER A 34 15.17 24.74 0.93
N ALA A 35 16.23 25.55 0.93
CA ALA A 35 16.74 26.19 -0.29
C ALA A 35 17.19 25.15 -1.34
N ALA A 36 17.69 24.00 -0.89
CA ALA A 36 18.04 22.88 -1.74
C ALA A 36 16.82 22.28 -2.46
N ASN A 37 15.70 22.05 -1.74
CA ASN A 37 14.47 21.55 -2.34
C ASN A 37 13.88 22.55 -3.34
N LYS A 38 13.79 23.84 -2.96
CA LYS A 38 13.26 24.91 -3.82
C LYS A 38 14.02 25.05 -5.14
N ARG A 39 15.35 24.94 -5.12
CA ARG A 39 16.20 25.00 -6.33
C ARG A 39 15.91 23.85 -7.29
N MET A 40 15.70 22.63 -6.77
CA MET A 40 15.43 21.47 -7.62
C MET A 40 14.00 21.48 -8.19
N LEU A 41 13.02 21.93 -7.41
CA LEU A 41 11.62 21.99 -7.82
C LEU A 41 11.26 23.21 -8.68
N GLY A 42 12.17 24.16 -8.85
CA GLY A 42 11.96 25.32 -9.72
C GLY A 42 11.56 24.94 -11.15
N ARG A 43 12.03 23.78 -11.63
CA ARG A 43 11.72 23.25 -12.98
C ARG A 43 10.56 22.23 -13.01
N LEU A 44 10.00 21.88 -11.84
CA LEU A 44 9.03 20.78 -11.69
C LEU A 44 7.75 21.28 -11.01
N ASN A 45 6.95 22.07 -11.74
CA ASN A 45 5.72 22.69 -11.23
C ASN A 45 4.72 21.68 -10.64
N MET A 46 4.63 20.49 -11.21
CA MET A 46 3.76 19.41 -10.73
C MET A 46 4.11 18.97 -9.31
N LEU A 47 5.40 18.79 -9.01
CA LEU A 47 5.87 18.39 -7.67
C LEU A 47 5.60 19.50 -6.64
N ARG A 48 5.73 20.76 -7.04
CA ARG A 48 5.39 21.91 -6.18
C ARG A 48 3.90 21.94 -5.82
N GLN A 49 3.02 21.65 -6.77
CA GLN A 49 1.57 21.51 -6.50
C GLN A 49 1.29 20.33 -5.55
N GLN A 50 2.02 19.23 -5.70
CA GLN A 50 1.89 18.09 -4.80
C GLN A 50 2.27 18.45 -3.36
N GLU A 51 3.35 19.19 -3.14
CA GLU A 51 3.76 19.67 -1.81
C GLU A 51 2.70 20.60 -1.20
N GLN A 52 2.17 21.55 -1.99
CA GLN A 52 1.11 22.46 -1.53
C GLN A 52 -0.17 21.71 -1.16
N ASN A 53 -0.59 20.76 -1.98
CA ASN A 53 -1.75 19.92 -1.69
C ASN A 53 -1.54 19.04 -0.45
N ALA A 54 -0.32 18.53 -0.25
CA ALA A 54 0.01 17.73 0.92
C ALA A 54 0.01 18.56 2.20
N LEU A 55 0.51 19.80 2.17
CA LEU A 55 0.40 20.74 3.30
C LEU A 55 -1.06 21.12 3.58
N ALA A 56 -1.84 21.46 2.55
CA ALA A 56 -3.23 21.87 2.69
C ALA A 56 -4.11 20.76 3.30
N ASN A 57 -3.78 19.50 3.00
CA ASN A 57 -4.51 18.34 3.51
C ASN A 57 -3.81 17.68 4.71
N CYS A 58 -2.72 18.26 5.22
CA CYS A 58 -1.99 17.70 6.35
C CYS A 58 -2.84 17.83 7.62
N LYS A 59 -3.22 16.70 8.20
CA LYS A 59 -3.90 16.65 9.48
C LYS A 59 -2.85 16.37 10.55
N PRO A 60 -2.61 17.31 11.48
CA PRO A 60 -1.65 17.06 12.54
C PRO A 60 -2.12 15.84 13.34
N ALA A 61 -1.29 14.81 13.35
CA ALA A 61 -1.45 13.74 14.31
C ALA A 61 -0.87 14.25 15.64
N ALA A 62 -1.55 13.98 16.76
CA ALA A 62 -0.93 14.15 18.06
C ALA A 62 0.18 13.09 18.21
N VAL A 63 1.38 13.40 17.70
CA VAL A 63 2.53 12.50 17.82
C VAL A 63 3.10 12.68 19.22
N ALA A 64 2.94 11.65 20.07
CA ALA A 64 3.77 11.50 21.25
C ALA A 64 5.22 11.44 20.77
N GLN A 65 6.03 12.44 21.14
CA GLN A 65 7.44 12.46 20.83
C GLN A 65 8.09 11.21 21.44
N ALA A 66 8.48 10.26 20.60
CA ALA A 66 9.49 9.30 21.00
C ALA A 66 10.80 10.10 21.15
N PRO A 67 11.38 10.21 22.36
CA PRO A 67 12.57 11.00 22.56
C PRO A 67 13.70 10.45 21.70
N VAL A 68 14.38 11.37 21.01
CA VAL A 68 15.63 11.12 20.28
C VAL A 68 16.60 10.42 21.24
N PRO A 69 17.09 9.20 20.94
CA PRO A 69 18.12 8.60 21.75
C PRO A 69 19.38 9.46 21.65
N ALA A 70 19.81 10.01 22.78
CA ALA A 70 21.13 10.59 22.93
C ALA A 70 22.20 9.53 22.54
N PRO A 71 23.36 9.94 21.99
CA PRO A 71 24.45 9.00 21.68
C PRO A 71 24.86 8.25 22.95
N ALA A 72 24.57 6.95 23.02
CA ALA A 72 24.90 6.12 24.17
C ALA A 72 26.40 5.78 24.16
N GLU A 73 27.09 6.21 25.22
CA GLU A 73 28.32 5.60 25.70
C GLU A 73 28.12 4.09 25.96
N PRO A 74 29.13 3.24 25.72
CA PRO A 74 28.97 1.79 25.74
C PRO A 74 28.95 1.25 27.18
N ALA A 75 27.79 0.78 27.64
CA ALA A 75 27.66 0.00 28.87
C ALA A 75 27.33 -1.47 28.57
N LYS A 76 27.99 -2.33 29.36
CA LYS A 76 28.12 -3.79 29.28
C LYS A 76 26.80 -4.58 29.19
N PRO A 77 26.87 -5.83 28.66
CA PRO A 77 25.70 -6.68 28.43
C PRO A 77 25.18 -7.28 29.74
N ALA A 78 23.88 -7.14 29.99
CA ALA A 78 23.15 -7.83 31.05
C ALA A 78 21.97 -8.61 30.45
N ALA A 79 22.06 -9.92 30.64
CA ALA A 79 21.03 -10.96 30.76
C ALA A 79 19.68 -10.79 30.06
N VAL A 80 19.41 -11.72 29.15
CA VAL A 80 18.12 -12.06 28.56
C VAL A 80 17.22 -12.68 29.62
N GLU A 81 16.01 -12.14 29.81
CA GLU A 81 14.90 -12.83 30.46
C GLU A 81 13.69 -12.85 29.50
N PRO A 82 13.10 -14.03 29.21
CA PRO A 82 12.05 -14.16 28.20
C PRO A 82 10.67 -13.84 28.78
N ALA A 83 10.09 -12.72 28.35
CA ALA A 83 8.70 -12.37 28.66
C ALA A 83 7.75 -12.82 27.54
N LYS A 84 6.65 -13.42 27.98
CA LYS A 84 5.65 -14.20 27.26
C LYS A 84 4.88 -13.42 26.20
N ALA A 85 4.45 -14.19 25.20
CA ALA A 85 3.37 -13.86 24.28
C ALA A 85 2.08 -13.53 25.05
N ASP A 86 1.41 -12.46 24.64
CA ASP A 86 -0.02 -12.29 24.89
C ASP A 86 -0.75 -11.82 23.63
N THR A 87 -1.89 -12.47 23.44
CA THR A 87 -2.79 -12.46 22.31
C THR A 87 -3.77 -11.29 22.40
N GLY A 88 -3.53 -10.24 21.60
CA GLY A 88 -4.45 -9.10 21.45
C GLY A 88 -5.52 -9.36 20.37
N LYS A 89 -6.76 -9.52 20.82
CA LYS A 89 -8.01 -9.73 20.04
C LYS A 89 -8.28 -8.61 19.01
N PRO A 90 -8.86 -8.91 17.82
CA PRO A 90 -9.23 -7.91 16.82
C PRO A 90 -10.41 -7.04 17.26
N GLY A 91 -10.24 -5.73 17.21
CA GLY A 91 -11.29 -4.74 17.44
C GLY A 91 -12.34 -4.76 16.32
N THR A 92 -13.60 -4.91 16.74
CA THR A 92 -14.84 -4.78 16.00
C THR A 92 -14.91 -3.43 15.27
N ILE A 93 -15.04 -3.42 13.94
CA ILE A 93 -15.44 -2.22 13.20
C ILE A 93 -16.95 -2.28 13.00
N GLU A 94 -17.60 -1.27 13.56
CA GLU A 94 -19.03 -1.08 13.61
C GLU A 94 -19.63 -0.85 12.21
N LYS A 95 -20.65 -1.66 11.93
CA LYS A 95 -21.45 -1.74 10.72
C LYS A 95 -22.33 -0.50 10.59
N SER A 96 -21.96 0.45 9.74
CA SER A 96 -22.89 1.49 9.29
C SER A 96 -23.57 1.03 7.99
N ALA A 97 -24.78 0.48 8.16
CA ALA A 97 -25.67 0.13 7.06
C ALA A 97 -26.36 1.41 6.55
N LYS A 98 -26.36 1.61 5.23
CA LYS A 98 -27.44 2.34 4.58
C LYS A 98 -27.86 1.56 3.34
N ALA A 99 -28.98 0.85 3.47
CA ALA A 99 -29.68 0.24 2.36
C ALA A 99 -30.24 1.34 1.45
N SER A 100 -30.13 1.15 0.13
CA SER A 100 -31.10 1.66 -0.82
C SER A 100 -31.31 0.59 -1.88
N VAL A 101 -32.57 0.17 -1.98
CA VAL A 101 -33.09 -0.83 -2.89
C VAL A 101 -33.42 -0.16 -4.23
N ALA A 102 -32.86 -0.66 -5.32
CA ALA A 102 -33.40 -0.51 -6.67
C ALA A 102 -32.81 -1.63 -7.53
N GLY A 103 -33.62 -2.25 -8.39
CA GLY A 103 -33.30 -3.50 -9.09
C GLY A 103 -32.03 -3.38 -9.94
N GLU A 104 -31.04 -4.24 -9.69
CA GLU A 104 -29.71 -4.03 -10.24
C GLU A 104 -29.05 -5.38 -10.56
N LYS A 105 -28.26 -5.40 -11.65
CA LYS A 105 -27.26 -6.45 -11.92
C LYS A 105 -26.60 -6.91 -10.62
N PRO A 106 -26.20 -8.20 -10.47
CA PRO A 106 -25.49 -8.66 -9.29
C PRO A 106 -24.37 -7.65 -8.95
N ALA A 107 -24.60 -6.87 -7.90
CA ALA A 107 -23.67 -5.83 -7.50
C ALA A 107 -22.40 -6.55 -7.05
N ALA A 108 -21.25 -6.07 -7.51
CA ALA A 108 -19.98 -6.63 -7.07
C ALA A 108 -19.94 -6.62 -5.54
N PRO A 109 -19.52 -7.72 -4.87
CA PRO A 109 -19.49 -7.78 -3.42
C PRO A 109 -18.73 -6.58 -2.85
N ASP A 110 -19.29 -5.89 -1.85
CA ASP A 110 -18.68 -4.66 -1.27
C ASP A 110 -17.23 -4.88 -0.83
N ALA A 111 -16.93 -6.09 -0.36
CA ALA A 111 -15.57 -6.52 0.01
C ALA A 111 -14.60 -6.48 -1.19
N LEU A 112 -15.04 -6.90 -2.38
CA LEU A 112 -14.24 -6.86 -3.61
C LEU A 112 -14.02 -5.43 -4.06
N VAL A 113 -15.07 -4.60 -4.05
CA VAL A 113 -14.97 -3.18 -4.41
C VAL A 113 -13.99 -2.46 -3.48
N SER A 114 -14.12 -2.69 -2.17
CA SER A 114 -13.23 -2.13 -1.15
C SER A 114 -11.78 -2.59 -1.34
N ALA A 115 -11.56 -3.88 -1.62
CA ALA A 115 -10.22 -4.42 -1.89
C ALA A 115 -9.60 -3.79 -3.15
N LEU A 116 -10.36 -3.63 -4.22
CA LEU A 116 -9.90 -2.99 -5.44
C LEU A 116 -9.56 -1.51 -5.22
N GLN A 117 -10.40 -0.77 -4.51
CA GLN A 117 -10.13 0.63 -4.14
C GLN A 117 -8.87 0.74 -3.26
N ASN A 118 -8.68 -0.18 -2.31
CA ASN A 118 -7.46 -0.26 -1.52
C ASN A 118 -6.23 -0.53 -2.38
N TYR A 119 -6.34 -1.44 -3.33
CA TYR A 119 -5.26 -1.74 -4.28
C TYR A 119 -4.89 -0.53 -5.14
N MET A 120 -5.89 0.15 -5.72
CA MET A 120 -5.68 1.35 -6.54
C MET A 120 -5.13 2.52 -5.72
N ALA A 121 -5.48 2.62 -4.44
CA ALA A 121 -4.92 3.60 -3.50
C ALA A 121 -3.52 3.24 -2.99
N GLY A 122 -2.90 2.15 -3.47
CA GLY A 122 -1.59 1.68 -3.01
C GLY A 122 -1.60 1.04 -1.62
N ARG A 123 -2.78 0.82 -1.02
CA ARG A 123 -2.96 0.17 0.29
C ARG A 123 -2.97 -1.36 0.14
N TYR A 124 -1.88 -1.91 -0.38
CA TYR A 124 -1.78 -3.33 -0.75
C TYR A 124 -1.99 -4.29 0.44
N ALA A 125 -1.54 -3.93 1.64
CA ALA A 125 -1.76 -4.73 2.84
C ALA A 125 -3.25 -4.90 3.18
N ALA A 126 -4.06 -3.86 2.96
CA ALA A 126 -5.51 -3.93 3.18
C ALA A 126 -6.19 -4.75 2.07
N ALA A 127 -5.80 -4.53 0.81
CA ALA A 127 -6.34 -5.27 -0.33
C ALA A 127 -6.01 -6.78 -0.28
N ALA A 128 -4.84 -7.15 0.26
CA ALA A 128 -4.41 -8.54 0.41
C ALA A 128 -5.20 -9.33 1.48
N ARG A 129 -6.01 -8.66 2.31
CA ARG A 129 -6.83 -9.27 3.37
C ARG A 129 -8.21 -9.74 2.90
N ILE A 130 -8.57 -9.51 1.63
CA ILE A 130 -9.82 -10.06 1.09
C ILE A 130 -9.82 -11.58 1.23
N GLU A 131 -10.97 -12.15 1.57
CA GLU A 131 -11.19 -13.60 1.65
C GLU A 131 -12.02 -14.06 0.43
N PRO A 132 -11.40 -14.59 -0.64
CA PRO A 132 -12.10 -15.03 -1.84
C PRO A 132 -13.10 -16.16 -1.56
N ALA A 133 -12.82 -17.01 -0.56
CA ALA A 133 -13.73 -18.10 -0.21
C ALA A 133 -15.10 -17.59 0.28
N ALA A 134 -15.15 -16.39 0.86
CA ALA A 134 -16.39 -15.75 1.30
C ALA A 134 -17.22 -15.16 0.14
N VAL A 135 -16.66 -15.09 -1.08
CA VAL A 135 -17.36 -14.56 -2.25
C VAL A 135 -18.17 -15.68 -2.92
N PRO A 136 -19.52 -15.59 -3.00
CA PRO A 136 -20.36 -16.69 -3.49
C PRO A 136 -20.24 -16.92 -5.00
N GLU A 137 -20.14 -15.84 -5.78
CA GLU A 137 -20.10 -15.91 -7.24
C GLU A 137 -18.69 -16.27 -7.74
N ALA A 138 -18.59 -17.29 -8.61
CA ALA A 138 -17.32 -17.79 -9.13
C ALA A 138 -16.50 -16.71 -9.85
N ARG A 139 -17.16 -15.85 -10.64
CA ARG A 139 -16.51 -14.73 -11.33
C ARG A 139 -16.00 -13.66 -10.36
N ALA A 140 -16.81 -13.27 -9.38
CA ALA A 140 -16.37 -12.32 -8.36
C ALA A 140 -15.22 -12.91 -7.52
N ARG A 141 -15.25 -14.23 -7.24
CA ARG A 141 -14.18 -14.94 -6.56
C ARG A 141 -12.87 -14.95 -7.35
N PHE A 142 -12.94 -15.15 -8.66
CA PHE A 142 -11.79 -15.01 -9.56
C PHE A 142 -11.16 -13.61 -9.42
N HIS A 143 -11.96 -12.56 -9.49
CA HIS A 143 -11.48 -11.19 -9.32
C HIS A 143 -10.91 -10.92 -7.92
N ALA A 144 -11.49 -11.51 -6.87
CA ALA A 144 -10.95 -11.43 -5.50
C ALA A 144 -9.56 -12.06 -5.40
N TYR A 145 -9.35 -13.24 -6.00
CA TYR A 145 -8.02 -13.86 -6.07
C TYR A 145 -7.04 -12.99 -6.85
N LEU A 146 -7.43 -12.41 -7.99
CA LEU A 146 -6.56 -11.50 -8.76
C LEU A 146 -6.12 -10.28 -7.95
N VAL A 147 -7.05 -9.60 -7.28
CA VAL A 147 -6.73 -8.42 -6.46
C VAL A 147 -5.81 -8.81 -5.30
N ARG A 148 -6.07 -9.94 -4.64
CA ARG A 148 -5.22 -10.45 -3.55
C ARG A 148 -3.81 -10.81 -4.03
N ALA A 149 -3.71 -11.55 -5.14
CA ALA A 149 -2.44 -11.93 -5.76
C ALA A 149 -1.63 -10.70 -6.16
N ALA A 150 -2.26 -9.73 -6.82
CA ALA A 150 -1.61 -8.49 -7.22
C ALA A 150 -1.11 -7.70 -6.02
N SER A 151 -1.91 -7.60 -4.97
CA SER A 151 -1.52 -6.92 -3.73
C SER A 151 -0.31 -7.57 -3.06
N ARG A 152 -0.31 -8.91 -2.94
CA ARG A 152 0.81 -9.67 -2.37
C ARG A 152 2.08 -9.58 -3.23
N PHE A 153 1.95 -9.66 -4.54
CA PHE A 153 3.05 -9.44 -5.48
C PHE A 153 3.66 -8.04 -5.32
N MET A 154 2.84 -7.01 -5.19
CA MET A 154 3.31 -5.64 -4.99
C MET A 154 4.03 -5.49 -3.65
N LEU A 155 3.45 -6.02 -2.56
CA LEU A 155 4.08 -6.04 -1.24
C LEU A 155 5.43 -6.75 -1.25
N ALA A 156 5.52 -7.92 -1.88
CA ALA A 156 6.78 -8.66 -1.95
C ALA A 156 7.89 -7.86 -2.64
N ASN A 157 7.55 -7.14 -3.72
CA ASN A 157 8.51 -6.32 -4.45
C ASN A 157 8.89 -5.02 -3.72
N THR A 158 8.04 -4.51 -2.83
CA THR A 158 8.32 -3.27 -2.09
C THR A 158 8.93 -3.51 -0.72
N ALA A 159 8.51 -4.57 -0.03
CA ALA A 159 8.95 -4.92 1.32
C ALA A 159 10.05 -5.99 1.35
N GLY A 160 10.32 -6.66 0.22
CA GLY A 160 11.33 -7.73 0.14
C GLY A 160 10.89 -9.07 0.74
N GLU A 161 9.60 -9.24 1.05
CA GLU A 161 9.09 -10.45 1.69
C GLU A 161 8.85 -11.57 0.67
N VAL A 162 9.77 -12.54 0.60
CA VAL A 162 9.71 -13.67 -0.33
C VAL A 162 8.47 -14.54 -0.13
N ASN A 163 8.03 -14.73 1.12
CA ASN A 163 6.84 -15.52 1.46
C ASN A 163 5.56 -15.00 0.77
N LEU A 164 5.49 -13.69 0.49
CA LEU A 164 4.35 -13.08 -0.19
C LEU A 164 4.33 -13.41 -1.68
N LEU A 165 5.48 -13.70 -2.31
CA LEU A 165 5.51 -14.18 -3.71
C LEU A 165 4.91 -15.57 -3.83
N ASP A 166 5.24 -16.48 -2.91
CA ASP A 166 4.67 -17.83 -2.93
C ASP A 166 3.17 -17.82 -2.68
N ALA A 167 2.71 -17.00 -1.74
CA ALA A 167 1.29 -16.77 -1.51
C ALA A 167 0.60 -16.16 -2.75
N ALA A 168 1.24 -15.20 -3.44
CA ALA A 168 0.72 -14.64 -4.67
C ALA A 168 0.62 -15.68 -5.80
N ARG A 169 1.62 -16.58 -5.95
CA ARG A 169 1.57 -17.68 -6.92
C ARG A 169 0.42 -18.63 -6.62
N ALA A 170 0.21 -18.96 -5.34
CA ALA A 170 -0.90 -19.80 -4.91
C ALA A 170 -2.26 -19.16 -5.26
N ASP A 171 -2.43 -17.85 -5.05
CA ASP A 171 -3.64 -17.14 -5.44
C ASP A 171 -3.85 -17.12 -6.96
N VAL A 172 -2.78 -16.98 -7.77
CA VAL A 172 -2.88 -17.04 -9.23
C VAL A 172 -3.34 -18.42 -9.70
N ARG A 173 -2.79 -19.50 -9.14
CA ARG A 173 -3.27 -20.86 -9.43
C ARG A 173 -4.73 -21.06 -9.03
N ALA A 174 -5.14 -20.54 -7.88
CA ALA A 174 -6.52 -20.59 -7.43
C ALA A 174 -7.46 -19.80 -8.36
N ALA A 175 -7.04 -18.63 -8.85
CA ALA A 175 -7.78 -17.87 -9.86
C ALA A 175 -7.92 -18.67 -11.16
N ARG A 176 -6.82 -19.22 -11.69
CA ARG A 176 -6.82 -20.01 -12.93
C ARG A 176 -7.67 -21.27 -12.82
N ALA A 177 -7.74 -21.89 -11.65
CA ALA A 177 -8.61 -23.04 -11.42
C ALA A 177 -10.11 -22.69 -11.55
N LEU A 178 -10.49 -21.43 -11.32
CA LEU A 178 -11.86 -20.95 -11.53
C LEU A 178 -12.09 -20.57 -12.99
N ASP A 179 -11.12 -19.87 -13.61
CA ASP A 179 -11.19 -19.48 -15.01
C ASP A 179 -9.77 -19.37 -15.62
N ALA A 180 -9.38 -20.39 -16.37
CA ALA A 180 -8.06 -20.47 -16.99
C ALA A 180 -7.90 -19.54 -18.22
N ARG A 181 -9.00 -19.08 -18.81
CA ARG A 181 -8.99 -18.29 -20.04
C ARG A 181 -8.92 -16.79 -19.77
N THR A 182 -9.42 -16.35 -18.61
CA THR A 182 -9.43 -14.93 -18.26
C THR A 182 -8.03 -14.43 -17.90
N GLN A 183 -7.68 -13.29 -18.50
CA GLN A 183 -6.41 -12.59 -18.29
C GLN A 183 -6.63 -11.33 -17.45
N PRO A 184 -5.63 -10.90 -16.65
CA PRO A 184 -5.68 -9.63 -15.94
C PRO A 184 -5.69 -8.46 -16.93
N ASP A 185 -6.63 -7.56 -16.72
CA ASP A 185 -6.83 -6.36 -17.53
C ASP A 185 -5.63 -5.41 -17.51
N ALA A 186 -5.34 -4.80 -18.66
CA ALA A 186 -4.19 -3.93 -18.85
C ALA A 186 -4.34 -2.54 -18.21
N ALA A 187 -5.57 -2.05 -18.06
CA ALA A 187 -5.82 -0.76 -17.41
C ALA A 187 -5.77 -0.87 -15.88
N THR A 188 -6.14 -2.03 -15.34
CA THR A 188 -6.21 -2.26 -13.89
C THR A 188 -4.89 -2.78 -13.31
N PHE A 189 -4.19 -3.64 -14.04
CA PHE A 189 -3.00 -4.33 -13.52
C PHE A 189 -1.72 -3.93 -14.25
N PRO A 190 -0.62 -3.64 -13.52
CA PRO A 190 0.62 -3.19 -14.12
C PRO A 190 1.28 -4.30 -14.97
N PRO A 191 2.05 -3.95 -16.02
CA PRO A 191 2.67 -4.92 -16.93
C PRO A 191 3.47 -6.01 -16.22
N ARG A 192 4.21 -5.66 -15.16
CA ARG A 192 4.98 -6.61 -14.35
C ARG A 192 4.13 -7.69 -13.69
N PHE A 193 2.95 -7.34 -13.18
CA PHE A 193 2.05 -8.31 -12.57
C PHE A 193 1.43 -9.22 -13.63
N ARG A 194 1.09 -8.68 -14.80
CA ARG A 194 0.56 -9.45 -15.93
C ARG A 194 1.58 -10.47 -16.43
N ALA A 195 2.86 -10.10 -16.50
CA ALA A 195 3.96 -11.02 -16.80
C ALA A 195 4.09 -12.12 -15.72
N PHE A 196 4.06 -11.74 -14.43
CA PHE A 196 4.06 -12.69 -13.31
C PHE A 196 2.87 -13.69 -13.38
N TYR A 197 1.67 -13.20 -13.70
CA TYR A 197 0.48 -14.02 -13.88
C TYR A 197 0.62 -15.00 -15.05
N ALA A 198 1.21 -14.57 -16.17
CA ALA A 198 1.46 -15.42 -17.34
C ALA A 198 2.51 -16.52 -17.07
N GLN A 199 3.51 -16.22 -16.24
CA GLN A 199 4.58 -17.16 -15.86
C GLN A 199 4.16 -18.17 -14.80
N THR A 200 3.11 -17.88 -14.03
CA THR A 200 2.63 -18.78 -12.99
C THR A 200 1.66 -19.79 -13.59
N GLN A 201 2.12 -21.04 -13.68
CA GLN A 201 1.34 -22.22 -14.06
C GLN A 201 0.77 -22.92 -12.83
#